data_AF-A0A2E5XC86-F1
#
_entry.id   AF-A0A2E5XC86-F1
#
_cell.length_a   1.000
_cell.length_b   1.000
_cell.length_c   1.000
_cell.angle_alpha   90.00
_cell.angle_beta   90.00
_cell.angle_gamma   90.00
#
_symmetry.space_group_name_H-M   'P 1'
#
loop_
_entity.id
_entity.type
_entity.pdbx_description
1 polymer ?
#
loop_
_entity_poly.entity_id
_entity_poly.type
_entity_poly.pdbx_seq_one_letter_code
_entity_poly.pdbx_strand_id
1 'polypeptide(L)'
;MKKKKFLLLQARKEKDPMILHEKLCFQKQLKYQFNQLDSLDLIRDEIQIEKLERYDAFIIGGSGDFSVATGGPWFKKVCKIVKYLYNNNKVTFASCWGFQLMAKAMGGEVKNNINQAELGTTKLWLTKQGEVDKIFKNLPLFFFCTDGA
;
A
#
# COMPACT_ATOMS: atom_id res chain seq x y z
N MET A 1 -7.59 0.40 26.22
CA MET A 1 -7.69 0.06 24.79
C MET A 1 -6.60 -0.94 24.44
N LYS A 2 -6.91 -2.03 23.70
CA LYS A 2 -5.91 -3.01 23.26
C LYS A 2 -4.97 -2.36 22.24
N LYS A 3 -3.65 -2.51 22.40
CA LYS A 3 -2.66 -2.05 21.40
C LYS A 3 -2.88 -2.80 20.08
N LYS A 4 -2.96 -2.05 18.98
CA LYS A 4 -3.15 -2.58 17.63
C LYS A 4 -1.81 -2.94 17.00
N LYS A 5 -1.74 -4.12 16.38
CA LYS A 5 -0.55 -4.60 15.66
C LYS A 5 -0.70 -4.32 14.16
N PHE A 6 0.29 -3.64 13.59
CA PHE A 6 0.32 -3.30 12.18
C PHE A 6 1.42 -4.09 11.47
N LEU A 7 1.17 -4.48 10.23
CA LEU A 7 2.18 -5.03 9.34
C LEU A 7 2.34 -4.14 8.11
N LEU A 8 3.55 -3.63 7.91
CA LEU A 8 3.97 -3.01 6.67
C LEU A 8 4.49 -4.09 5.70
N LEU A 9 3.83 -4.22 4.56
CA LEU A 9 4.18 -5.09 3.45
C LEU A 9 4.90 -4.24 2.39
N GLN A 10 6.21 -4.43 2.30
CA GLN A 10 7.10 -3.67 1.41
C GLN A 10 7.37 -4.44 0.12
N ALA A 11 7.89 -3.74 -0.89
CA ALA A 11 8.38 -4.33 -2.12
C ALA A 11 9.68 -3.63 -2.53
N ARG A 12 10.80 -4.06 -1.93
CA ARG A 12 12.10 -3.39 -2.04
C ARG A 12 13.21 -4.39 -2.38
N LYS A 13 14.24 -3.93 -3.07
CA LYS A 13 15.46 -4.73 -3.27
C LYS A 13 16.19 -4.93 -1.95
N GLU A 14 17.01 -5.97 -1.88
CA GLU A 14 17.84 -6.19 -0.69
C GLU A 14 18.76 -4.99 -0.45
N LYS A 15 18.93 -4.59 0.81
CA LYS A 15 19.77 -3.46 1.25
C LYS A 15 19.34 -2.08 0.72
N ASP A 16 18.14 -1.95 0.16
CA ASP A 16 17.58 -0.65 -0.21
C ASP A 16 17.37 0.21 1.05
N PRO A 17 17.99 1.42 1.15
CA PRO A 17 17.79 2.32 2.30
C PRO A 17 16.33 2.73 2.49
N MET A 18 15.49 2.64 1.46
CA MET A 18 14.06 2.89 1.54
C MET A 18 13.29 1.90 2.40
N ILE A 19 13.84 0.71 2.67
CA ILE A 19 13.24 -0.25 3.59
C ILE A 19 13.03 0.41 4.96
N LEU A 20 14.09 1.01 5.52
CA LEU A 20 14.03 1.66 6.83
C LEU A 20 13.27 2.99 6.76
N HIS A 21 13.53 3.80 5.72
CA HIS A 21 12.91 5.11 5.59
C HIS A 21 11.38 5.03 5.51
N GLU A 22 10.83 4.13 4.67
CA GLU A 22 9.39 3.93 4.53
C GLU A 22 8.75 3.50 5.85
N LYS A 23 9.39 2.56 6.56
CA LYS A 23 8.95 2.11 7.89
C LYS A 23 8.89 3.26 8.88
N LEU A 24 9.93 4.11 8.93
CA LEU A 24 9.97 5.27 9.83
C LEU A 24 8.90 6.30 9.48
N CYS A 25 8.64 6.56 8.20
CA CYS A 25 7.56 7.46 7.77
C CYS A 25 6.19 6.97 8.23
N PHE A 26 5.86 5.69 8.04
CA PHE A 26 4.60 5.13 8.53
C PHE A 26 4.52 5.12 10.06
N GLN A 27 5.61 4.77 10.75
CA GLN A 27 5.65 4.86 12.23
C GLN A 27 5.36 6.29 12.70
N LYS A 28 5.99 7.30 12.11
CA LYS A 28 5.75 8.71 12.45
C LYS A 28 4.29 9.09 12.24
N GLN A 29 3.71 8.71 11.09
CA GLN A 29 2.34 9.09 10.74
C GLN A 29 1.28 8.40 11.60
N LEU A 30 1.56 7.18 12.05
CA LEU A 30 0.66 6.46 12.95
C LEU A 30 0.69 7.00 14.40
N LYS A 31 1.49 8.03 14.72
CA LYS A 31 1.44 8.84 15.97
C LYS A 31 1.48 8.09 17.32
N TYR A 32 1.90 6.82 17.39
CA TYR A 32 1.93 6.04 18.62
C TYR A 32 3.35 5.76 19.17
N GLN A 33 3.39 5.48 20.48
CA GLN A 33 4.55 4.96 21.20
C GLN A 33 4.84 3.52 20.73
N PHE A 34 5.67 3.36 19.68
CA PHE A 34 5.74 2.12 18.89
C PHE A 34 6.65 1.02 19.47
N ASN A 35 6.01 -0.13 19.73
CA ASN A 35 6.63 -1.46 19.65
C ASN A 35 5.93 -2.37 18.61
N GLN A 36 5.04 -1.88 17.72
CA GLN A 36 4.15 -2.78 16.95
C GLN A 36 3.87 -2.41 15.47
N LEU A 37 4.85 -1.81 14.75
CA LEU A 37 4.86 -1.87 13.29
C LEU A 37 5.93 -2.89 12.86
N ASP A 38 5.48 -4.09 12.54
CA ASP A 38 6.33 -5.07 11.89
C ASP A 38 6.42 -4.77 10.40
N SER A 39 7.46 -5.27 9.76
CA SER A 39 7.69 -5.08 8.33
C SER A 39 8.13 -6.40 7.71
N LEU A 40 7.54 -6.76 6.57
CA LEU A 40 7.93 -7.89 5.72
C LEU A 40 7.96 -7.43 4.27
N ASP A 41 8.78 -8.08 3.45
CA ASP A 41 8.88 -7.84 2.02
C ASP A 41 8.06 -8.86 1.23
N LEU A 42 7.09 -8.39 0.46
CA LEU A 42 6.19 -9.22 -0.34
C LEU A 42 6.93 -10.05 -1.39
N ILE A 43 8.04 -9.54 -1.90
CA ILE A 43 8.77 -10.14 -3.01
C ILE A 43 9.83 -11.10 -2.49
N ARG A 44 10.60 -10.67 -1.49
CA ARG A 44 11.74 -11.43 -0.95
C ARG A 44 11.36 -12.44 0.12
N ASP A 45 10.42 -12.10 1.01
CA ASP A 45 10.14 -12.93 2.18
C ASP A 45 9.11 -14.02 1.87
N GLU A 46 9.28 -15.20 2.46
CA GLU A 46 8.23 -16.22 2.49
C GLU A 46 7.18 -15.88 3.55
N ILE A 47 6.00 -15.50 3.08
CA ILE A 47 4.89 -15.09 3.93
C ILE A 47 3.88 -16.24 4.00
N GLN A 48 3.79 -16.82 5.19
CA GLN A 48 2.74 -17.78 5.54
C GLN A 48 1.47 -17.03 5.93
N ILE A 49 0.35 -17.38 5.30
CA ILE A 49 -0.93 -16.67 5.46
C ILE A 49 -1.40 -16.74 6.92
N GLU A 50 -1.17 -17.85 7.60
CA GLU A 50 -1.58 -18.10 8.98
C GLU A 50 -0.89 -17.11 9.94
N LYS A 51 0.33 -16.67 9.60
CA LYS A 51 1.06 -15.66 10.39
C LYS A 51 0.46 -14.27 10.25
N LEU A 52 -0.36 -14.00 9.23
CA LEU A 52 -1.01 -12.71 9.03
C LEU A 52 -2.14 -12.47 10.03
N GLU A 53 -2.77 -13.53 10.55
CA GLU A 53 -3.88 -13.45 11.51
C GLU A 53 -3.54 -12.70 12.81
N ARG A 54 -2.25 -12.60 13.16
CA ARG A 54 -1.80 -11.89 14.37
C ARG A 54 -1.84 -10.35 14.26
N TYR A 55 -2.09 -9.82 13.06
CA TYR A 55 -2.11 -8.38 12.78
C TYR A 55 -3.54 -7.85 12.66
N ASP A 56 -3.76 -6.66 13.22
CA ASP A 56 -5.04 -5.98 13.15
C ASP A 56 -5.25 -5.22 11.84
N ALA A 57 -4.16 -4.72 11.23
CA ALA A 57 -4.19 -3.91 10.02
C ALA A 57 -2.90 -4.04 9.20
N PHE A 58 -3.04 -3.82 7.90
CA PHE A 58 -1.99 -4.00 6.91
C PHE A 58 -1.77 -2.70 6.13
N ILE A 59 -0.50 -2.41 5.85
CA ILE A 59 -0.09 -1.30 5.00
C ILE A 59 0.70 -1.91 3.85
N ILE A 60 0.30 -1.65 2.61
CA ILE A 60 1.07 -2.06 1.43
C ILE A 60 1.79 -0.82 0.89
N GLY A 61 3.12 -0.87 0.96
CA GLY A 61 4.00 0.25 0.60
C GLY A 61 4.10 0.49 -0.91
N GLY A 62 4.90 1.50 -1.25
CA GLY A 62 5.25 1.81 -2.63
C GLY A 62 6.42 0.97 -3.12
N SER A 63 6.67 1.02 -4.44
CA SER A 63 7.87 0.46 -5.04
C SER A 63 8.25 1.23 -6.30
N GLY A 64 9.54 1.55 -6.45
CA GLY A 64 10.10 2.10 -7.68
C GLY A 64 10.78 1.05 -8.57
N ASP A 65 11.14 -0.10 -8.00
CA ASP A 65 11.90 -1.14 -8.69
C ASP A 65 11.03 -2.21 -9.38
N PHE A 66 9.78 -2.35 -8.94
CA PHE A 66 8.90 -3.43 -9.39
C PHE A 66 7.67 -2.86 -10.07
N SER A 67 7.37 -3.36 -11.27
CA SER A 67 6.19 -2.94 -12.03
C SER A 67 5.06 -3.96 -11.87
N VAL A 68 3.89 -3.50 -11.41
CA VAL A 68 2.66 -4.31 -11.38
C VAL A 68 2.14 -4.60 -12.78
N ALA A 69 2.34 -3.66 -13.72
CA ALA A 69 1.85 -3.79 -15.10
C ALA A 69 2.55 -4.92 -15.85
N THR A 70 3.87 -5.01 -15.74
CA THR A 70 4.66 -6.07 -16.38
C THR A 70 4.69 -7.36 -15.55
N GLY A 71 4.52 -7.25 -14.23
CA GLY A 71 4.58 -8.38 -13.31
C GLY A 71 5.98 -8.98 -13.19
N GLY A 72 6.04 -10.27 -12.87
CA GLY A 72 7.26 -11.04 -12.70
C GLY A 72 7.02 -12.37 -11.96
N PRO A 73 8.06 -13.18 -11.71
CA PRO A 73 7.92 -14.46 -11.01
C PRO A 73 7.26 -14.35 -9.63
N TRP A 74 7.48 -13.22 -8.94
CA TRP A 74 6.90 -12.90 -7.63
C TRP A 74 5.38 -12.64 -7.69
N PHE A 75 4.85 -12.29 -8.86
CA PHE A 75 3.52 -11.67 -8.99
C PHE A 75 2.38 -12.56 -8.50
N LYS A 76 2.40 -13.85 -8.86
CA LYS A 76 1.35 -14.81 -8.47
C LYS A 76 1.29 -15.00 -6.95
N LYS A 77 2.45 -15.08 -6.30
CA LYS A 77 2.58 -15.21 -4.84
C LYS A 77 2.04 -13.97 -4.14
N VAL A 78 2.46 -12.79 -4.58
CA VAL A 78 2.03 -11.52 -3.98
C VAL A 78 0.53 -11.29 -4.16
N CYS A 79 -0.02 -11.59 -5.34
CA CYS A 79 -1.48 -11.52 -5.56
C CYS A 79 -2.26 -12.46 -4.63
N LYS A 80 -1.74 -13.65 -4.31
CA LYS A 80 -2.38 -14.57 -3.37
C LYS A 80 -2.51 -13.95 -1.97
N ILE A 81 -1.47 -13.25 -1.51
CA ILE A 81 -1.46 -12.56 -0.21
C ILE A 81 -2.51 -11.44 -0.21
N VAL A 82 -2.50 -10.57 -1.21
CA VAL A 82 -3.44 -9.43 -1.28
C VAL A 82 -4.88 -9.89 -1.44
N LYS A 83 -5.14 -10.93 -2.24
CA LYS A 83 -6.47 -11.55 -2.33
C LYS A 83 -6.93 -12.10 -0.97
N TYR A 84 -6.04 -12.73 -0.22
CA TYR A 84 -6.36 -13.22 1.10
C TYR A 84 -6.74 -12.06 2.05
N LEU A 85 -5.98 -10.96 2.06
CA LEU A 85 -6.32 -9.78 2.88
C LEU A 85 -7.70 -9.24 2.54
N TYR A 86 -8.01 -9.09 1.25
CA TYR A 86 -9.30 -8.64 0.77
C TYR A 86 -10.44 -9.59 1.15
N ASN A 87 -10.33 -10.88 0.81
CA ASN A 87 -11.37 -11.87 1.05
C ASN A 87 -11.69 -12.08 2.54
N ASN A 88 -10.73 -11.81 3.43
CA ASN A 88 -10.90 -11.92 4.88
C ASN A 88 -11.21 -10.57 5.55
N ASN A 89 -11.58 -9.55 4.77
CA ASN A 89 -11.93 -8.21 5.26
C ASN A 89 -10.86 -7.61 6.19
N LYS A 90 -9.58 -7.90 5.92
CA LYS A 90 -8.47 -7.34 6.70
C LYS A 90 -8.37 -5.85 6.42
N VAL A 91 -8.29 -5.03 7.47
CA VAL A 91 -8.11 -3.58 7.35
C VAL A 91 -6.81 -3.31 6.61
N THR A 92 -6.89 -2.76 5.40
CA THR A 92 -5.75 -2.62 4.51
C THR A 92 -5.70 -1.22 3.93
N PHE A 93 -4.54 -0.57 4.02
CA PHE A 93 -4.21 0.65 3.31
C PHE A 93 -3.13 0.34 2.27
N ALA A 94 -3.27 0.81 1.04
CA ALA A 94 -2.34 0.51 -0.04
C ALA A 94 -1.93 1.79 -0.76
N SER A 95 -0.63 2.05 -0.84
CA SER A 95 -0.07 3.30 -1.36
C SER A 95 0.64 3.08 -2.68
N CYS A 96 0.36 3.93 -3.68
CA CYS A 96 1.03 3.92 -5.00
C CYS A 96 1.06 2.49 -5.61
N TRP A 97 2.23 1.86 -5.70
CA TRP A 97 2.41 0.48 -6.15
C TRP A 97 1.49 -0.53 -5.46
N GLY A 98 1.28 -0.39 -4.13
CA GLY A 98 0.39 -1.26 -3.37
C GLY A 98 -1.06 -1.19 -3.86
N PHE A 99 -1.54 -0.01 -4.25
CA PHE A 99 -2.89 0.18 -4.79
C PHE A 99 -3.02 -0.46 -6.17
N GLN A 100 -2.03 -0.27 -7.04
CA GLN A 100 -1.97 -0.93 -8.36
C GLN A 100 -2.02 -2.45 -8.20
N LEU A 101 -1.22 -3.00 -7.28
CA LEU A 101 -1.19 -4.42 -6.98
C LEU A 101 -2.57 -4.93 -6.53
N MET A 102 -3.23 -4.19 -5.64
CA MET A 102 -4.57 -4.54 -5.16
C MET A 102 -5.58 -4.55 -6.31
N ALA A 103 -5.61 -3.51 -7.15
CA ALA A 103 -6.48 -3.44 -8.32
C ALA A 103 -6.26 -4.63 -9.27
N LYS A 104 -5.00 -4.93 -9.62
CA LYS A 104 -4.64 -6.05 -10.49
C LYS A 104 -5.01 -7.41 -9.87
N ALA A 105 -4.79 -7.58 -8.57
CA ALA A 105 -5.17 -8.80 -7.85
C ALA A 105 -6.68 -9.03 -7.87
N MET A 106 -7.50 -7.98 -7.87
CA MET A 106 -8.97 -8.07 -7.93
C MET A 106 -9.52 -8.16 -9.36
N GLY A 107 -8.67 -8.36 -10.37
CA GLY A 107 -9.07 -8.51 -11.77
C GLY A 107 -9.11 -7.22 -12.58
N GLY A 108 -8.71 -6.08 -11.99
CA GLY A 108 -8.52 -4.83 -12.72
C GLY A 108 -7.31 -4.88 -13.65
N GLU A 109 -7.19 -3.86 -14.49
CA GLU A 109 -6.05 -3.68 -15.39
C GLU A 109 -5.12 -2.56 -14.89
N VAL A 110 -3.81 -2.80 -14.94
CA VAL A 110 -2.79 -1.79 -14.65
C VAL A 110 -1.94 -1.66 -15.90
N LYS A 111 -1.93 -0.46 -16.48
CA LYS A 111 -1.20 -0.09 -17.69
C LYS A 111 -0.16 0.96 -17.35
N ASN A 112 1.03 0.83 -17.94
CA ASN A 112 1.99 1.93 -17.93
C ASN A 112 1.59 2.91 -19.03
N ASN A 113 1.28 4.15 -18.66
CA ASN A 113 0.91 5.21 -19.60
C ASN A 113 1.78 6.45 -19.34
N ILE A 114 2.87 6.56 -20.09
CA ILE A 114 3.85 7.64 -19.92
C ILE A 114 3.25 9.03 -20.19
N ASN A 115 2.24 9.11 -21.07
CA ASN A 115 1.58 10.35 -21.42
C ASN A 115 0.66 10.88 -20.29
N GLN A 116 0.39 10.06 -19.28
CA GLN A 116 -0.40 10.41 -18.10
C GLN A 116 0.42 10.24 -16.81
N ALA A 117 1.75 10.23 -16.91
CA ALA A 117 2.60 10.18 -15.74
C ALA A 117 2.39 11.47 -14.92
N GLU A 118 1.90 11.30 -13.69
CA GLU A 118 1.76 12.39 -12.73
C GLU A 118 3.08 12.54 -11.97
N LEU A 119 3.75 13.66 -12.18
CA LEU A 119 4.99 14.03 -11.50
C LEU A 119 4.83 15.43 -10.90
N GLY A 120 5.13 15.55 -9.61
CA GLY A 120 4.98 16.82 -8.90
C GLY A 120 3.60 16.95 -8.26
N THR A 121 3.03 18.15 -8.29
CA THR A 121 1.80 18.46 -7.56
C THR A 121 0.60 18.54 -8.50
N THR A 122 -0.34 17.62 -8.33
CA THR A 122 -1.57 17.52 -9.11
C THR A 122 -2.74 18.02 -8.28
N LYS A 123 -3.63 18.78 -8.91
CA LYS A 123 -4.90 19.16 -8.32
C LYS A 123 -5.89 18.03 -8.51
N LEU A 124 -6.46 17.52 -7.42
CA LEU A 124 -7.47 16.46 -7.42
C LEU A 124 -8.82 17.01 -7.00
N TRP A 125 -9.88 16.38 -7.46
CA TRP A 125 -11.27 16.66 -7.08
C TRP A 125 -11.91 15.41 -6.49
N LEU A 126 -12.70 15.58 -5.44
CA LEU A 126 -13.55 14.51 -4.94
C LEU A 126 -14.64 14.20 -5.97
N THR A 127 -14.89 12.91 -6.17
CA THR A 127 -16.10 12.45 -6.84
C THR A 127 -17.31 12.58 -5.92
N LYS A 128 -18.52 12.40 -6.45
CA LYS A 128 -19.74 12.36 -5.63
C LYS A 128 -19.70 11.28 -4.53
N GLN A 129 -19.07 10.15 -4.81
CA GLN A 129 -18.85 9.10 -3.82
C GLN A 129 -17.81 9.53 -2.77
N GLY A 130 -16.75 10.24 -3.19
CA GLY A 130 -15.74 10.77 -2.28
C GLY A 130 -16.29 11.82 -1.29
N GLU A 131 -17.24 12.65 -1.71
CA GLU A 131 -17.88 13.66 -0.85
C GLU A 131 -18.61 13.05 0.36
N VAL A 132 -19.11 11.81 0.25
CA VAL A 132 -19.84 11.11 1.32
C VAL A 132 -19.04 10.00 1.99
N ASP A 133 -17.85 9.69 1.49
CA ASP A 133 -17.00 8.61 2.00
C ASP A 133 -16.45 8.95 3.39
N LYS A 134 -16.40 7.97 4.30
CA LYS A 134 -15.99 8.20 5.70
C LYS A 134 -14.55 8.70 5.84
N ILE A 135 -13.66 8.35 4.92
CA ILE A 135 -12.26 8.76 4.89
C ILE A 135 -12.14 10.14 4.27
N PHE A 136 -12.84 10.38 3.15
CA PHE A 136 -12.63 11.58 2.33
C PHE A 136 -13.58 12.75 2.61
N LYS A 137 -14.73 12.54 3.26
CA LYS A 137 -15.75 13.58 3.51
C LYS A 137 -15.27 14.82 4.26
N ASN A 138 -14.15 14.71 4.98
CA ASN A 138 -13.57 15.82 5.74
C ASN A 138 -12.51 16.60 4.94
N LEU A 139 -12.21 16.16 3.72
CA LEU A 139 -11.33 16.89 2.80
C LEU A 139 -12.14 17.95 2.03
N PRO A 140 -11.50 19.04 1.60
CA PRO A 140 -12.14 19.98 0.67
C PRO A 140 -12.47 19.30 -0.65
N LEU A 141 -13.44 19.86 -1.39
CA LEU A 141 -13.90 19.35 -2.70
C LEU A 141 -12.74 19.18 -3.69
N PHE A 142 -11.72 20.03 -3.60
CA PHE A 142 -10.46 19.85 -4.30
C PHE A 142 -9.29 20.09 -3.36
N PHE A 143 -8.19 19.38 -3.59
CA PHE A 143 -6.94 19.51 -2.86
C PHE A 143 -5.76 19.18 -3.76
N PHE A 144 -4.57 19.56 -3.32
CA PHE A 144 -3.33 19.24 -4.01
C PHE A 144 -2.73 17.96 -3.42
N CYS A 145 -2.33 17.04 -4.30
CA CYS A 145 -1.59 15.83 -3.96
C CYS A 145 -0.24 15.87 -4.67
N THR A 146 0.78 15.30 -4.03
CA THR A 146 2.13 15.23 -4.62
C THR A 146 2.48 13.80 -4.94
N ASP A 147 2.88 13.57 -6.18
CA ASP A 147 3.42 12.31 -6.66
C ASP A 147 4.94 12.43 -6.78
N GLY A 148 5.64 11.49 -6.16
CA GLY A 148 7.11 11.42 -6.19
C GLY A 148 7.60 10.96 -7.56
N ALA A 149 8.66 11.61 -8.04
CA ALA A 149 9.43 11.17 -9.20
C ALA A 149 10.34 9.98 -8.86
#